data_AF-Q1AWW2-F1
#
_entry.id   AF-Q1AWW2-F1
#
_cell.length_a   1.000
_cell.length_b   1.000
_cell.length_c   1.000
_cell.angle_alpha   90.00
_cell.angle_beta   90.00
_cell.angle_gamma   90.00
#
_symmetry.space_group_name_H-M   'P 1'
#
loop_
_entity.id
_entity.type
_entity.pdbx_description
1 polymer ?
#
loop_
_entity_poly.entity_id
_entity_poly.type
_entity_poly.pdbx_seq_one_letter_code
_entity_poly.pdbx_strand_id
1 'polypeptide(L)'
;MGSRRVALKPHAAKIRRWVDEGRSDEWIAQELNTTPSSVQSFRSRNSIYRRDPVRRGQLSEHRAILDLAEGGILIKTDARDSEVFTEEWKDYLRRDPADLQLIVTQDRIYLEKAR
;
A
#
# COMPACT_ATOMS: atom_id res chain seq x y z
N MET A 1 17.33 -24.38 10.80
CA MET A 1 18.00 -23.51 11.79
C MET A 1 16.94 -22.64 12.45
N GLY A 2 16.66 -22.85 13.74
CA GLY A 2 15.60 -22.11 14.45
C GLY A 2 15.98 -20.63 14.59
N SER A 3 15.25 -19.74 13.92
CA SER A 3 15.42 -18.30 14.12
C SER A 3 15.13 -17.95 15.57
N ARG A 4 16.13 -17.40 16.26
CA ARG A 4 15.99 -16.84 17.60
C ARG A 4 14.84 -15.85 17.57
N ARG A 5 13.76 -16.10 18.33
CA ARG A 5 12.61 -15.20 18.39
C ARG A 5 13.02 -13.92 19.12
N VAL A 6 13.44 -12.92 18.36
CA VAL A 6 13.67 -11.56 18.87
C VAL A 6 12.31 -10.91 19.13
N ALA A 7 12.14 -10.33 20.32
CA ALA A 7 10.94 -9.56 20.63
C ALA A 7 10.96 -8.25 19.84
N LEU A 8 9.98 -8.03 18.96
CA LEU A 8 9.92 -6.83 18.11
C LEU A 8 9.30 -5.61 18.81
N LYS A 9 8.55 -5.83 19.90
CA LYS A 9 7.84 -4.77 20.64
C LYS A 9 8.77 -3.62 21.11
N PRO A 10 9.97 -3.87 21.66
CA PRO A 10 10.90 -2.81 22.03
C PRO A 10 11.41 -1.97 20.84
N HIS A 11 11.34 -2.53 19.63
CA HIS A 11 11.86 -1.90 18.41
C HIS A 11 10.77 -1.17 17.61
N ALA A 12 9.53 -1.06 18.13
CA ALA A 12 8.39 -0.50 17.40
C ALA A 12 8.66 0.89 16.79
N ALA A 13 9.22 1.81 17.57
CA ALA A 13 9.57 3.16 17.10
C ALA A 13 10.64 3.14 16.01
N LYS A 14 11.65 2.27 16.15
CA LYS A 14 12.74 2.09 15.17
C LYS A 14 12.20 1.52 13.85
N ILE A 15 11.36 0.49 13.93
CA ILE A 15 10.67 -0.12 12.78
C ILE A 15 9.81 0.94 12.07
N ARG A 16 9.01 1.73 12.80
CA ARG A 16 8.19 2.80 12.21
C ARG A 16 9.05 3.81 11.46
N ARG A 17 10.14 4.29 12.06
CA ARG A 17 11.08 5.22 11.40
C ARG A 17 11.67 4.63 10.11
N TRP A 18 12.12 3.38 10.13
CA TRP A 18 12.68 2.75 8.94
C TRP A 18 11.65 2.49 7.83
N VAL A 19 10.44 2.11 8.21
CA VAL A 19 9.31 1.99 7.29
C VAL A 19 8.97 3.34 6.65
N ASP A 20 9.02 4.41 7.45
CA ASP A 20 8.84 5.79 6.99
C ASP A 20 9.95 6.25 6.03
N GLU A 21 11.18 5.81 6.25
CA GLU A 21 12.35 6.02 5.36
C GLU A 21 12.29 5.16 4.08
N GLY A 22 11.33 4.23 3.98
CA GLY A 22 11.15 3.35 2.82
C GLY A 22 12.00 2.08 2.83
N ARG A 23 12.50 1.64 4.00
CA ARG A 23 13.22 0.37 4.14
C ARG A 23 12.26 -0.83 3.97
N SER A 24 12.77 -1.90 3.34
CA SER A 24 12.00 -3.13 3.11
C SER A 24 11.95 -4.01 4.36
N ASP A 25 11.04 -5.00 4.38
CA ASP A 25 10.95 -5.93 5.53
C ASP A 25 12.17 -6.85 5.58
N GLU A 26 12.79 -7.17 4.44
CA GLU A 26 14.03 -7.93 4.33
C GLU A 26 15.18 -7.19 5.01
N TRP A 27 15.32 -5.89 4.72
CA TRP A 27 16.34 -5.06 5.34
C TRP A 27 16.12 -4.93 6.84
N ILE A 28 14.89 -4.64 7.28
CA ILE A 28 14.56 -4.54 8.71
C ILE A 28 14.78 -5.88 9.43
N ALA A 29 14.47 -7.00 8.78
CA ALA A 29 14.66 -8.33 9.33
C ALA A 29 16.14 -8.66 9.56
N GLN A 30 17.00 -8.31 8.61
CA GLN A 30 18.46 -8.42 8.77
C GLN A 30 18.96 -7.60 9.96
N GLU A 31 18.53 -6.34 10.06
CA GLU A 31 18.94 -5.43 11.13
C GLU A 31 18.50 -5.87 12.54
N LEU A 32 17.35 -6.53 12.65
CA LEU A 32 16.80 -7.01 13.92
C LEU A 32 17.05 -8.49 14.17
N ASN A 33 17.82 -9.16 13.29
CA ASN A 33 18.10 -10.59 13.32
C ASN A 33 16.81 -11.43 13.49
N THR A 34 15.83 -11.16 12.64
CA THR A 34 14.51 -11.81 12.60
C THR A 34 14.15 -12.21 11.18
N THR A 35 12.91 -12.63 10.92
CA THR A 35 12.43 -12.96 9.58
C THR A 35 11.59 -11.83 8.98
N PRO A 36 11.59 -11.64 7.65
CA PRO A 36 10.73 -10.66 6.97
C PRO A 36 9.25 -10.86 7.31
N SER A 37 8.80 -12.12 7.40
CA SER A 37 7.43 -12.48 7.80
C SER A 37 7.07 -12.04 9.23
N SER A 38 8.03 -12.08 10.16
CA SER A 38 7.86 -11.59 11.53
C SER A 38 7.74 -10.07 11.56
N VAL A 39 8.55 -9.37 10.77
CA VAL A 39 8.49 -7.90 10.62
C VAL A 39 7.16 -7.48 10.00
N GLN A 40 6.75 -8.10 8.89
CA GLN A 40 5.48 -7.83 8.23
C GLN A 40 4.29 -8.05 9.18
N SER A 41 4.26 -9.20 9.86
CA SER A 41 3.22 -9.53 10.84
C SER A 41 3.19 -8.53 12.00
N PHE A 42 4.36 -8.12 12.50
CA PHE A 42 4.46 -7.13 13.56
C PHE A 42 3.95 -5.77 13.08
N ARG A 43 4.37 -5.31 11.91
CA ARG A 43 3.92 -4.05 11.32
C ARG A 43 2.41 -4.01 11.14
N SER A 44 1.82 -5.07 10.57
CA SER A 44 0.38 -5.21 10.38
C SER A 44 -0.39 -5.09 11.72
N ARG A 45 0.05 -5.81 12.75
CA ARG A 45 -0.58 -5.77 14.09
C ARG A 45 -0.42 -4.44 14.84
N ASN A 46 0.52 -3.59 14.43
CA ASN A 46 0.83 -2.32 15.10
C ASN A 46 0.55 -1.09 14.22
N SER A 47 -0.20 -1.28 13.13
CA SER A 47 -0.57 -0.21 12.18
C SER A 47 0.65 0.57 11.66
N ILE A 48 1.77 -0.13 11.39
CA ILE A 48 3.00 0.45 10.85
C ILE A 48 3.02 0.23 9.33
N TYR A 49 2.37 1.14 8.62
CA TYR A 49 2.29 1.11 7.16
C TYR A 49 3.46 1.88 6.53
N ARG A 50 3.93 1.41 5.38
CA ARG A 50 4.92 2.16 4.58
C ARG A 50 4.30 3.48 4.18
N ARG A 51 5.08 4.56 4.25
CA ARG A 51 4.65 5.85 3.69
C ARG A 51 4.31 5.63 2.23
N ASP A 52 3.09 6.02 1.93
CA ASP A 52 2.36 5.78 0.69
C ASP A 52 3.22 6.05 -0.56
N PRO A 53 3.31 5.11 -1.53
CA PRO A 53 3.83 5.40 -2.87
C PRO A 53 3.22 6.67 -3.48
N VAL A 54 1.96 6.99 -3.14
CA VAL A 54 1.25 8.20 -3.58
C VAL A 54 2.02 9.48 -3.24
N ARG A 55 2.81 9.51 -2.15
CA ARG A 55 3.60 10.71 -1.79
C ARG A 55 4.91 10.88 -2.57
N ARG A 56 5.30 9.90 -3.40
CA ARG A 56 6.45 10.03 -4.32
C ARG A 56 6.05 10.26 -5.78
N GLY A 57 4.75 10.11 -6.10
CA GLY A 57 4.19 10.38 -7.43
C GLY A 57 3.51 11.74 -7.53
N GLN A 58 3.10 12.11 -8.74
CA GLN A 58 2.26 13.27 -8.97
C GLN A 58 0.89 13.04 -8.32
N LEU A 59 0.49 13.93 -7.42
CA LEU A 59 -0.80 13.87 -6.74
C LEU A 59 -1.85 14.62 -7.55
N SER A 60 -2.95 13.96 -7.88
CA SER A 60 -4.13 14.58 -8.45
C SER A 60 -5.36 14.18 -7.61
N GLU A 61 -6.08 15.18 -7.12
CA GLU A 61 -7.21 14.99 -6.21
C GLU A 61 -8.53 15.24 -6.94
N HIS A 62 -9.46 14.29 -6.78
CA HIS A 62 -10.72 14.25 -7.51
C HIS A 62 -11.87 13.92 -6.58
N ARG A 63 -12.99 14.62 -6.76
CA ARG A 63 -14.19 14.32 -5.99
C ARG A 63 -14.77 13.01 -6.49
N ALA A 64 -15.06 12.10 -5.56
CA ALA A 64 -15.72 10.84 -5.87
C ALA A 64 -17.09 10.73 -5.21
N ILE A 65 -18.04 10.11 -5.92
CA ILE A 65 -19.33 9.68 -5.38
C ILE A 65 -19.28 8.16 -5.26
N LEU A 66 -19.56 7.65 -4.06
CA LEU A 66 -19.74 6.22 -3.81
C LEU A 66 -21.22 5.89 -3.93
N ASP A 67 -21.54 5.00 -4.85
CA ASP A 67 -22.89 4.54 -5.13
C ASP A 67 -22.98 3.05 -4.84
N LEU A 68 -23.94 2.64 -4.01
CA LEU A 68 -24.14 1.24 -3.69
C LEU A 68 -24.95 0.60 -4.82
N ALA A 69 -24.30 -0.26 -5.60
CA ALA A 69 -24.92 -0.98 -6.70
C ALA A 69 -25.22 -2.43 -6.29
N GLU A 70 -26.08 -3.10 -7.05
CA GLU A 70 -26.32 -4.52 -6.87
C GLU A 70 -25.01 -5.30 -7.11
N GLY A 71 -24.47 -5.91 -6.05
CA GLY A 71 -23.24 -6.69 -6.10
C GLY A 71 -21.93 -5.88 -5.95
N GLY A 72 -21.96 -4.58 -5.65
CA GLY A 72 -20.72 -3.83 -5.44
C GLY A 72 -20.86 -2.35 -5.10
N ILE A 73 -19.72 -1.65 -5.08
CA ILE A 73 -19.65 -0.19 -4.90
C ILE A 73 -19.13 0.40 -6.20
N LEU A 74 -19.89 1.34 -6.78
CA LEU A 74 -19.47 2.11 -7.93
C LEU A 74 -18.86 3.43 -7.47
N ILE A 75 -17.61 3.68 -7.88
CA ILE A 75 -16.90 4.94 -7.60
C ILE A 75 -16.95 5.80 -8.85
N LYS A 76 -17.76 6.86 -8.84
CA LYS A 76 -17.84 7.83 -9.93
C LYS A 76 -16.91 8.99 -9.61
N THR A 77 -15.97 9.30 -10.51
CA THR A 77 -14.95 10.34 -10.32
C THR A 77 -14.69 11.09 -11.62
N ASP A 78 -14.25 12.35 -11.52
CA ASP A 78 -13.78 13.17 -12.65
C ASP A 78 -12.29 12.94 -12.95
N ALA A 79 -11.64 11.98 -12.29
CA ALA A 79 -10.22 11.68 -12.45
C ALA A 79 -9.76 11.42 -13.90
N ARG A 80 -10.68 11.00 -14.78
CA ARG A 80 -10.39 10.78 -16.21
C ARG A 80 -9.87 12.04 -16.93
N ASP A 81 -10.19 13.22 -16.41
CA ASP A 81 -9.82 14.50 -17.00
C ASP A 81 -8.47 15.01 -16.44
N SER A 82 -7.82 14.22 -15.56
CA SER A 82 -6.51 14.55 -15.00
C SER A 82 -5.35 14.15 -15.88
N GLU A 83 -4.24 14.90 -15.78
CA GLU A 83 -2.96 14.54 -16.39
C GLU A 83 -2.47 13.20 -15.87
N VAL A 84 -2.54 12.97 -14.56
CA VAL A 84 -2.14 11.70 -13.94
C VAL A 84 -2.90 10.52 -14.56
N PHE A 85 -4.22 10.61 -14.70
CA PHE A 85 -4.97 9.55 -15.35
C PHE A 85 -4.58 9.39 -16.83
N THR A 86 -4.47 10.51 -17.55
CA THR A 86 -4.16 10.53 -18.98
C THR A 86 -2.81 9.90 -19.29
N GLU A 87 -1.79 10.20 -18.49
CA GLU A 87 -0.41 9.77 -18.71
C GLU A 87 -0.13 8.38 -18.12
N GLU A 88 -0.68 8.06 -16.94
CA GLU A 88 -0.28 6.86 -16.19
C GLU A 88 -1.30 5.71 -16.24
N TRP A 89 -2.58 6.00 -16.50
CA TRP A 89 -3.68 5.06 -16.28
C TRP A 89 -4.60 4.85 -17.49
N LYS A 90 -4.64 5.77 -18.45
CA LYS A 90 -5.55 5.72 -19.61
C LYS A 90 -5.47 4.42 -20.38
N ASP A 91 -4.27 3.84 -20.51
CA ASP A 91 -4.08 2.59 -21.24
C ASP A 91 -4.73 1.38 -20.55
N TYR A 92 -4.95 1.44 -19.23
CA TYR A 92 -5.61 0.37 -18.49
C TYR A 92 -7.11 0.26 -18.82
N LEU A 93 -7.71 1.26 -19.49
CA LEU A 93 -9.07 1.15 -20.03
C LEU A 93 -9.20 0.04 -21.09
N ARG A 94 -8.07 -0.39 -21.67
CA ARG A 94 -8.01 -1.43 -22.70
C ARG A 94 -7.29 -2.69 -22.25
N ARG A 95 -6.76 -2.72 -21.02
CA ARG A 95 -6.04 -3.87 -20.47
C ARG A 95 -6.98 -4.80 -19.72
N ASP A 96 -6.45 -5.97 -19.37
CA ASP A 96 -7.16 -6.90 -18.50
C ASP A 96 -7.35 -6.27 -17.11
N PRO A 97 -8.57 -6.27 -16.55
CA PRO A 97 -8.79 -5.80 -15.17
C PRO A 97 -7.91 -6.51 -14.13
N ALA A 98 -7.45 -7.74 -14.38
CA ALA A 98 -6.52 -8.47 -13.53
C ALA A 98 -5.13 -7.82 -13.41
N ASP A 99 -4.78 -6.91 -14.34
CA ASP A 99 -3.56 -6.10 -14.26
C ASP A 99 -3.66 -5.01 -13.17
N LEU A 100 -4.82 -4.84 -12.55
CA LEU A 100 -5.06 -3.90 -11.45
C LEU A 100 -5.54 -4.64 -10.21
N GLN A 101 -5.02 -4.25 -9.05
CA GLN A 101 -5.44 -4.79 -7.76
C GLN A 101 -6.05 -3.70 -6.89
N LEU A 102 -7.27 -3.93 -6.42
CA LEU A 102 -7.93 -3.10 -5.41
C LEU A 102 -7.54 -3.57 -4.01
N ILE A 103 -7.02 -2.66 -3.20
CA ILE A 103 -6.67 -2.91 -1.80
C ILE A 103 -7.55 -2.08 -0.89
N VAL A 104 -8.22 -2.76 0.04
CA VAL A 104 -9.01 -2.14 1.10
C VAL A 104 -8.28 -2.33 2.43
N THR A 105 -8.09 -1.23 3.14
CA THR A 105 -7.47 -1.19 4.46
C THR A 105 -8.40 -0.50 5.45
N GLN A 106 -8.01 -0.44 6.73
CA GLN A 106 -8.78 0.26 7.75
C GLN A 106 -8.96 1.76 7.44
N ASP A 107 -7.96 2.39 6.80
CA ASP A 107 -7.94 3.84 6.63
C ASP A 107 -8.12 4.29 5.17
N ARG A 108 -7.98 3.38 4.19
CA ARG A 108 -7.87 3.70 2.76
C ARG A 108 -8.39 2.60 1.86
N ILE A 109 -8.84 3.01 0.67
CA ILE A 109 -9.08 2.16 -0.49
C ILE A 109 -8.19 2.69 -1.62
N TYR A 110 -7.36 1.84 -2.23
CA TYR A 110 -6.48 2.26 -3.32
C TYR A 110 -6.28 1.15 -4.37
N LEU A 111 -5.85 1.56 -5.57
CA LEU A 111 -5.56 0.68 -6.70
C LEU A 111 -4.05 0.61 -6.92
N GLU A 112 -3.53 -0.57 -7.22
CA GLU A 112 -2.14 -0.78 -7.64
C GLU A 112 -2.05 -1.55 -8.96
N LYS A 113 -0.98 -1.29 -9.73
CA LYS A 113 -0.65 -2.03 -10.96
C LYS A 113 -0.06 -3.39 -10.55
N ALA A 114 -0.67 -4.49 -10.97
CA ALA A 114 -0.10 -5.83 -10.80
C ALA A 114 1.22 -5.91 -11.58
N ARG A 115 2.23 -6.58 -11.01
CA ARG A 115 3.57 -6.71 -11.60
C ARG A 115 3.63 -7.81 -12.65
#